data_AF-A0A965TU11-F1
#
_entry.id   AF-A0A965TU11-F1
#
_cell.length_a   1.000
_cell.length_b   1.000
_cell.length_c   1.000
_cell.angle_alpha   90.00
_cell.angle_beta   90.00
_cell.angle_gamma   90.00
#
_symmetry.space_group_name_H-M   'P 1'
#
loop_
_entity.id
_entity.type
_entity.pdbx_description
1 polymer ?
#
loop_
_entity_poly.entity_id
_entity_poly.type
_entity_poly.pdbx_seq_one_letter_code
_entity_poly.pdbx_strand_id
1 'polypeptide(L)'
;HNIPEGIAVSVPIFYATGSKRKAFFYSFISGLSEPVGALVGYLILLPFLSDTLMGIIFGLVAGIMVFISLDELLPSARDYGEHHLSIYGMVAGMIVMAVSLLLFL
;
A
#
# COMPACT_ATOMS: atom_id res chain seq x y z
N HIS A 1 -5.82 3.52 0.42
CA HIS A 1 -4.53 3.27 1.11
C HIS A 1 -3.43 4.24 0.63
N ASN A 2 -3.50 4.75 -0.60
CA ASN A 2 -2.45 5.59 -1.20
C ASN A 2 -2.19 6.94 -0.50
N ILE A 3 -3.20 7.58 0.13
CA ILE A 3 -2.98 8.82 0.89
C ILE A 3 -2.08 8.55 2.12
N PRO A 4 -2.42 7.60 3.02
CA PRO A 4 -1.51 7.17 4.08
C PRO A 4 -0.11 6.75 3.59
N GLU A 5 -0.03 6.00 2.49
CA GLU A 5 1.23 5.55 1.90
C GLU A 5 2.09 6.71 1.40
N GLY A 6 1.49 7.68 0.70
CA GLY A 6 2.18 8.89 0.27
C GLY A 6 2.74 9.70 1.43
N ILE A 7 2.03 9.75 2.57
CA ILE A 7 2.53 10.35 3.82
C ILE A 7 3.70 9.52 4.38
N ALA A 8 3.57 8.18 4.41
CA ALA A 8 4.62 7.28 4.90
C ALA A 8 5.92 7.37 4.09
N VAL A 9 5.86 7.69 2.79
CA VAL A 9 7.05 7.93 1.95
C VAL A 9 7.59 9.35 2.08
N SER A 10 6.70 10.36 2.07
CA SER A 10 7.13 11.77 2.07
C SER A 10 7.70 12.25 3.40
N VAL A 11 7.18 11.77 4.53
CA VAL A 11 7.59 12.20 5.87
C VAL A 11 9.06 11.84 6.16
N PRO A 12 9.53 10.57 6.00
CA PRO A 12 10.93 10.23 6.21
C PRO A 12 11.88 11.00 5.29
N ILE A 13 11.51 11.19 4.02
CA ILE A 13 12.33 11.95 3.06
C ILE A 13 12.43 13.42 3.48
N PHE A 14 11.35 14.00 4.00
CA PHE A 14 11.40 15.35 4.54
C PHE A 14 12.32 15.44 5.76
N TYR A 15 12.20 14.52 6.72
CA TYR A 15 13.06 14.49 7.90
C TYR A 15 14.53 14.25 7.56
N ALA A 16 14.83 13.46 6.53
CA ALA A 16 16.20 13.19 6.09
C ALA A 16 16.81 14.33 5.24
N THR A 17 16.01 15.07 4.48
CA THR A 17 16.53 16.04 3.49
C THR A 17 16.21 17.50 3.78
N GLY A 18 15.28 17.79 4.70
CA GLY A 18 14.75 19.13 4.99
C GLY A 18 13.95 19.78 3.85
N SER A 19 13.78 19.10 2.70
CA SER A 19 13.21 19.69 1.49
C SER A 19 11.82 19.15 1.18
N LYS A 20 10.80 20.02 1.34
CA LYS A 20 9.40 19.70 0.97
C LYS A 20 9.24 19.35 -0.50
N ARG A 21 10.01 19.99 -1.39
CA ARG A 21 9.98 19.70 -2.84
C ARG A 21 10.49 18.29 -3.14
N LYS A 22 11.58 17.86 -2.50
CA LYS A 22 12.10 16.49 -2.66
C LYS A 22 11.09 15.47 -2.13
N ALA A 23 10.59 15.67 -0.90
CA ALA A 23 9.60 14.80 -0.30
C ALA A 23 8.35 14.61 -1.18
N PHE A 24 7.83 15.71 -1.75
CA PHE A 24 6.73 15.66 -2.71
C PHE A 24 7.10 14.90 -3.99
N PHE A 25 8.23 15.21 -4.60
CA PHE A 25 8.61 14.62 -5.90
C PHE A 25 8.86 13.12 -5.79
N TYR A 26 9.52 12.66 -4.73
CA TYR A 26 9.75 11.23 -4.51
C TYR A 26 8.45 10.47 -4.19
N SER A 27 7.57 11.05 -3.37
CA SER A 27 6.24 10.48 -3.09
C SER A 27 5.39 10.40 -4.37
N PHE A 28 5.46 11.43 -5.23
CA PHE A 28 4.78 11.45 -6.52
C PHE A 28 5.30 10.38 -7.48
N ILE A 29 6.62 10.22 -7.61
CA ILE A 29 7.21 9.15 -8.43
C ILE A 29 6.83 7.77 -7.89
N SER A 30 6.84 7.58 -6.57
CA SER A 30 6.36 6.35 -5.94
C SER A 30 4.90 6.07 -6.32
N GLY A 31 4.02 7.07 -6.22
CA GLY A 31 2.62 6.90 -6.60
C GLY A 31 2.40 6.64 -8.10
N LEU A 32 3.30 7.11 -8.98
CA LEU A 32 3.26 6.77 -10.41
C LEU A 32 3.66 5.32 -10.71
N SER A 33 4.32 4.63 -9.77
CA SER A 33 4.73 3.24 -9.98
C SER A 33 3.53 2.29 -10.13
N GLU A 34 2.43 2.54 -9.41
CA GLU A 34 1.20 1.74 -9.47
C GLU A 34 0.53 1.79 -10.86
N PRO A 35 0.17 2.95 -11.44
CA PRO A 35 -0.47 2.99 -12.76
C PRO A 35 0.46 2.49 -13.86
N VAL A 36 1.76 2.74 -13.75
CA VAL A 36 2.74 2.21 -14.71
C VAL A 36 2.83 0.69 -14.61
N GLY A 37 2.93 0.15 -13.41
CA GLY A 37 2.94 -1.30 -13.16
C GLY A 37 1.64 -1.97 -13.61
N ALA A 38 0.50 -1.33 -13.36
CA ALA A 38 -0.80 -1.80 -13.81
C ALA A 38 -0.89 -1.83 -15.34
N LEU A 39 -0.43 -0.78 -16.04
CA LEU A 39 -0.42 -0.73 -17.50
C LEU A 39 0.47 -1.82 -18.10
N VAL A 40 1.70 -1.96 -17.58
CA VAL A 40 2.65 -2.98 -18.03
C VAL A 40 2.08 -4.39 -17.78
N GLY A 41 1.58 -4.64 -16.57
CA GLY A 41 0.95 -5.91 -16.21
C GLY A 41 -0.25 -6.23 -17.10
N TYR A 42 -1.11 -5.25 -17.35
CA TYR A 42 -2.26 -5.39 -18.24
C TYR A 42 -1.84 -5.75 -19.66
N LEU A 43 -0.88 -5.04 -20.25
CA LEU A 43 -0.43 -5.31 -21.63
C LEU A 43 0.20 -6.70 -21.78
N ILE A 44 0.94 -7.16 -20.77
CA ILE A 44 1.56 -8.50 -20.77
C ILE A 44 0.49 -9.59 -20.61
N LEU A 45 -0.46 -9.38 -19.71
CA LEU A 45 -1.44 -10.40 -19.35
C LEU A 45 -2.66 -10.42 -20.28
N LEU A 46 -2.90 -9.35 -21.05
CA LEU A 46 -4.05 -9.20 -21.95
C LEU A 46 -4.38 -10.47 -22.76
N PRO A 47 -3.40 -11.15 -23.40
CA PRO A 47 -3.69 -12.33 -24.22
C PRO A 47 -4.07 -13.57 -23.41
N PHE A 48 -3.79 -13.59 -22.11
CA PHE A 48 -3.93 -14.74 -21.21
C PHE A 48 -5.02 -14.53 -20.14
N LEU A 49 -5.71 -13.38 -20.17
CA LEU A 49 -6.75 -13.05 -19.21
C LEU A 49 -7.86 -14.10 -19.20
N SER A 50 -7.99 -14.78 -18.07
CA SER A 50 -9.07 -15.71 -17.75
C SER A 50 -9.46 -15.54 -16.29
N ASP A 51 -10.66 -15.95 -15.92
CA ASP A 51 -11.15 -15.85 -14.53
C ASP A 51 -10.23 -16.61 -13.56
N THR A 52 -9.70 -17.76 -13.98
CA THR A 52 -8.74 -18.55 -13.19
C THR A 52 -7.42 -17.82 -12.99
N LEU A 53 -6.84 -17.25 -14.06
CA LEU A 53 -5.60 -16.48 -13.95
C LEU A 53 -5.79 -15.25 -13.06
N MET A 54 -6.92 -14.55 -13.22
CA MET A 54 -7.26 -13.39 -12.40
C MET A 54 -7.38 -13.76 -10.92
N GLY A 55 -8.04 -14.89 -10.61
CA GLY A 55 -8.12 -15.41 -9.24
C GLY A 55 -6.75 -15.75 -8.64
N ILE A 56 -5.86 -16.36 -9.42
CA ILE A 56 -4.47 -16.65 -8.98
C ILE A 56 -3.72 -15.35 -8.72
N ILE A 57 -3.78 -14.38 -9.62
CA ILE A 57 -3.09 -13.10 -9.48
C ILE A 57 -3.60 -12.34 -8.26
N PHE A 58 -4.92 -12.24 -8.07
CA PHE A 58 -5.48 -11.59 -6.89
C PHE A 58 -5.09 -12.31 -5.60
N GLY A 59 -5.06 -13.65 -5.59
CA GLY A 59 -4.59 -14.42 -4.43
C GLY A 59 -3.12 -14.12 -4.10
N LEU A 60 -2.25 -14.09 -5.11
CA LEU A 60 -0.83 -13.77 -4.94
C LEU A 60 -0.63 -12.32 -4.45
N VAL A 61 -1.30 -11.35 -5.08
CA VAL A 61 -1.22 -9.94 -4.68
C VAL A 61 -1.74 -9.74 -3.27
N ALA A 62 -2.86 -10.37 -2.90
CA ALA A 62 -3.38 -10.32 -1.53
C ALA A 62 -2.36 -10.87 -0.52
N GLY A 63 -1.71 -11.99 -0.83
CA GLY A 63 -0.65 -12.56 0.01
C GLY A 63 0.53 -11.62 0.20
N ILE A 64 1.02 -11.02 -0.89
CA ILE A 64 2.13 -10.04 -0.84
C ILE A 64 1.75 -8.84 0.03
N MET A 65 0.55 -8.29 -0.14
CA MET A 65 0.09 -7.13 0.63
C MET A 65 -0.07 -7.44 2.12
N VAL A 66 -0.50 -8.66 2.47
CA VAL A 66 -0.55 -9.13 3.87
C VAL A 66 0.86 -9.21 4.46
N PHE A 67 1.81 -9.80 3.74
CA PHE A 67 3.21 -9.88 4.15
C PHE A 67 3.81 -8.49 4.38
N ILE A 68 3.72 -7.59 3.40
CA ILE A 68 4.21 -6.21 3.52
C ILE A 68 3.56 -5.51 4.73
N SER A 69 2.25 -5.70 4.93
CA SER A 69 1.55 -5.06 6.05
C SER A 69 2.03 -5.54 7.41
N LEU A 70 2.23 -6.85 7.58
CA LEU A 70 2.54 -7.46 8.88
C LEU A 70 4.05 -7.51 9.18
N ASP A 71 4.88 -7.74 8.18
CA ASP A 71 6.32 -7.95 8.33
C ASP A 71 7.16 -6.69 8.05
N GLU A 72 6.64 -5.73 7.28
CA GLU A 72 7.37 -4.49 6.98
C GLU A 72 6.72 -3.27 7.64
N LEU A 73 5.44 -3.01 7.37
CA LEU A 73 4.76 -1.80 7.82
C LEU A 73 4.46 -1.80 9.32
N LEU A 74 3.95 -2.91 9.87
CA LEU A 74 3.64 -2.99 11.30
C LEU A 74 4.90 -2.87 12.18
N PRO A 75 6.04 -3.55 11.90
CA PRO A 75 7.27 -3.36 12.65
C PRO A 75 7.80 -1.94 12.53
N SER A 76 7.82 -1.38 11.30
CA SER A 76 8.22 0.01 11.10
C SER A 76 7.35 0.99 11.90
N ALA A 77 6.04 0.78 11.95
CA ALA A 77 5.13 1.60 12.76
C ALA A 77 5.37 1.44 14.27
N ARG A 78 5.93 0.32 14.74
CA ARG A 78 6.29 0.10 16.16
C ARG A 78 7.64 0.70 16.50
N ASP A 79 8.58 0.72 15.56
CA ASP A 79 9.92 1.29 15.77
C ASP A 79 9.90 2.82 15.81
N TYR A 80 9.06 3.44 14.98
CA TYR A 80 8.93 4.90 14.88
C TYR A 80 7.76 5.50 15.68
N GLY A 81 6.94 4.67 16.34
CA GLY A 81 5.71 5.09 17.01
C GLY A 81 5.43 4.32 18.30
N GLU A 82 4.30 4.64 18.93
CA GLU A 82 3.88 3.99 20.18
C GLU A 82 3.28 2.61 19.91
N HIS A 83 3.82 1.59 20.58
CA HIS A 83 3.54 0.19 20.27
C HIS A 83 2.03 -0.16 20.25
N HIS A 84 1.25 0.35 21.22
CA HIS A 84 -0.19 0.09 21.29
C HIS A 84 -0.99 0.84 20.23
N LEU A 85 -0.60 2.08 19.90
CA LEU A 85 -1.26 2.90 18.89
C LEU A 85 -1.14 2.27 17.50
N SER A 86 0.01 1.66 17.18
CA SER A 86 0.23 0.99 15.89
C SER A 86 -0.69 -0.23 15.71
N ILE A 87 -0.91 -1.01 16.78
CA ILE A 87 -1.86 -2.14 16.75
C ILE A 87 -3.30 -1.63 16.63
N TYR A 88 -3.70 -0.63 17.42
CA TYR A 88 -5.05 -0.06 17.34
C TYR A 88 -5.34 0.53 15.96
N GLY A 89 -4.37 1.22 15.35
CA GLY A 89 -4.47 1.74 13.99
C GLY A 89 -4.65 0.63 12.96
N MET A 90 -3.89 -0.47 13.06
CA MET A 90 -4.03 -1.63 12.18
C MET A 90 -5.41 -2.27 12.30
N VAL A 91 -5.88 -2.53 13.52
CA VAL A 91 -7.20 -3.14 13.76
C VAL A 91 -8.32 -2.22 13.30
N ALA A 92 -8.25 -0.92 13.58
CA ALA A 92 -9.22 0.06 13.11
C ALA A 92 -9.26 0.11 11.57
N GLY A 93 -8.10 0.09 10.90
CA GLY A 93 -8.02 0.03 9.44
C GLY A 93 -8.69 -1.23 8.87
N MET A 94 -8.45 -2.40 9.47
CA MET A 94 -9.11 -3.64 9.08
C MET A 94 -10.63 -3.57 9.26
N ILE A 95 -11.12 -2.96 10.35
CA ILE A 95 -12.55 -2.75 10.59
C ILE A 95 -13.15 -1.82 9.52
N VAL A 96 -12.50 -0.69 9.22
CA VAL A 96 -12.97 0.25 8.19
C VAL A 96 -13.08 -0.45 6.83
N MET A 97 -12.09 -1.28 6.47
CA MET A 97 -12.14 -2.06 5.24
C MET A 97 -13.29 -3.08 5.26
N ALA A 98 -13.46 -3.83 6.34
CA ALA A 98 -14.55 -4.81 6.47
C ALA A 98 -15.94 -4.15 6.36
N VAL A 99 -16.15 -3.02 7.05
CA VAL A 99 -17.39 -2.25 6.97
C VAL A 99 -17.61 -1.70 5.56
N SER A 100 -16.56 -1.19 4.90
CA SER A 100 -16.69 -0.69 3.53
C SER A 100 -17.17 -1.79 2.57
N LEU A 101 -16.64 -3.01 2.69
CA LEU A 101 -17.06 -4.13 1.85
C LEU A 101 -18.54 -4.50 2.07
N LEU A 102 -19.02 -4.44 3.33
CA LEU A 102 -20.42 -4.69 3.65
C LEU A 102 -21.37 -3.60 3.11
N LEU A 103 -20.91 -2.35 3.00
CA LEU A 103 -21.72 -1.25 2.47
C LEU A 103 -21.83 -1.24 0.94
N PHE A 104 -20.88 -1.88 0.25
CA PHE A 104 -20.84 -1.96 -1.22
C PHE A 104 -21.24 -3.34 -1.79
N LEU A 105 -21.70 -4.25 -0.91
CA LEU A 105 -22.42 -5.48 -1.23
C LEU A 105 -23.92 -5.21 -1.40
#